data_AF-A0A6J5K5N0-F1
#
_entry.id   AF-A0A6J5K5N0-F1
#
_cell.length_a   1.000
_cell.length_b   1.000
_cell.length_c   1.000
_cell.angle_alpha   90.00
_cell.angle_beta   90.00
_cell.angle_gamma   90.00
#
_symmetry.space_group_name_H-M   'P 1'
#
loop_
_entity.id
_entity.type
_entity.pdbx_description
1 polymer ?
#
loop_
_entity_poly.entity_id
_entity_poly.type
_entity_poly.pdbx_seq_one_letter_code
_entity_poly.pdbx_strand_id
1 'polypeptide(L)'
;MRLRYKVLIGLPVFLITYSFAINTRIPSPPIARPCSEEWFKDIENNYFSTERTNSFGDSVGLDWGGEDWFSYIEDKASMPHPSANVKQEERCELLQSHLQSKIYIINDLFGESLSFQRGR
;
A
#
# COMPACT_ATOMS: atom_id res chain seq x y z
N MET A 1 15.67 -43.18 -4.94
CA MET A 1 15.74 -42.09 -3.95
C MET A 1 15.82 -40.67 -4.54
N ARG A 2 16.37 -40.45 -5.75
CA ARG A 2 16.48 -39.10 -6.35
C ARG A 2 15.17 -38.42 -6.80
N LEU A 3 14.08 -39.16 -7.05
CA LEU A 3 12.81 -38.52 -7.45
C LEU A 3 12.08 -37.86 -6.28
N ARG A 4 12.20 -38.42 -5.07
CA ARG A 4 11.47 -37.95 -3.89
C ARG A 4 12.01 -36.60 -3.38
N TYR A 5 13.32 -36.35 -3.43
CA TYR A 5 13.88 -35.07 -2.98
C TYR A 5 13.53 -33.89 -3.91
N LYS A 6 13.44 -34.13 -5.23
CA LYS A 6 13.04 -33.09 -6.19
C LYS A 6 11.59 -32.65 -6.01
N VAL A 7 10.70 -33.60 -5.69
CA VAL A 7 9.30 -33.30 -5.37
C VAL A 7 9.18 -32.64 -3.99
N LEU A 8 9.95 -33.10 -3.00
CA LEU A 8 9.97 -32.53 -1.64
C LEU A 8 10.53 -31.10 -1.59
N ILE A 9 11.36 -30.68 -2.54
CA ILE A 9 11.86 -29.30 -2.64
C ILE A 9 11.04 -28.48 -3.65
N GLY A 10 10.57 -29.09 -4.74
CA GLY A 10 9.79 -28.41 -5.76
C GLY A 10 8.42 -27.95 -5.28
N LEU A 11 7.73 -28.77 -4.47
CA LEU A 11 6.41 -28.43 -3.93
C LEU A 11 6.44 -27.20 -2.99
N PRO A 12 7.30 -27.12 -1.96
CA PRO A 12 7.33 -25.93 -1.09
C PRO A 12 7.75 -24.68 -1.85
N VAL A 13 8.72 -24.77 -2.78
CA VAL A 13 9.11 -23.62 -3.62
C VAL A 13 7.92 -23.14 -4.46
N PHE A 14 7.19 -24.06 -5.10
CA PHE A 14 6.01 -23.71 -5.89
C PHE A 14 4.92 -23.04 -5.05
N LEU A 15 4.63 -23.58 -3.85
CA LEU A 15 3.66 -23.01 -2.93
C LEU A 15 4.08 -21.60 -2.48
N ILE A 16 5.35 -21.38 -2.15
CA ILE A 16 5.87 -20.06 -1.78
C ILE A 16 5.69 -19.10 -2.95
N THR A 17 6.14 -19.45 -4.16
CA THR A 17 6.01 -18.56 -5.33
C THR A 17 4.55 -18.26 -5.67
N TYR A 18 3.67 -19.23 -5.51
CA TYR A 18 2.24 -19.08 -5.76
C TYR A 18 1.58 -18.16 -4.72
N SER A 19 1.90 -18.35 -3.44
CA SER A 19 1.44 -17.46 -2.36
C SER A 19 1.93 -16.02 -2.57
N PHE A 20 3.19 -15.83 -2.98
CA PHE A 20 3.70 -14.50 -3.33
C PHE A 20 2.91 -13.88 -4.49
N ALA A 21 2.63 -14.64 -5.55
CA ALA A 21 1.91 -14.14 -6.71
C ALA A 21 0.47 -13.68 -6.38
N ILE A 22 -0.25 -14.41 -5.52
CA ILE A 22 -1.65 -14.07 -5.16
C ILE A 22 -1.72 -12.86 -4.23
N ASN A 23 -0.75 -12.70 -3.33
CA ASN A 23 -0.76 -11.62 -2.34
C ASN A 23 -0.01 -10.36 -2.82
N THR A 24 0.48 -10.36 -4.06
CA THR A 24 1.13 -9.20 -4.66
C THR A 24 0.14 -8.46 -5.55
N ARG A 25 -0.04 -7.17 -5.30
CA ARG A 25 -0.92 -6.29 -6.09
C ARG A 25 -0.12 -5.12 -6.65
N ILE A 26 -0.58 -4.63 -7.81
CA ILE A 26 -0.03 -3.44 -8.46
C ILE A 26 -1.18 -2.45 -8.61
N PRO A 27 -1.40 -1.55 -7.64
CA PRO A 27 -2.53 -0.63 -7.71
C PRO A 27 -2.35 0.39 -8.83
N SER A 28 -3.49 0.75 -9.42
CA SER A 28 -3.57 1.90 -10.32
C SER A 28 -3.73 3.19 -9.51
N PRO A 29 -3.21 4.33 -10.00
CA PRO A 29 -3.40 5.61 -9.34
C PRO A 29 -4.88 5.92 -9.09
N PRO A 30 -5.23 6.55 -7.95
CA PRO A 30 -6.60 6.96 -7.70
C PRO A 30 -7.11 7.89 -8.80
N ILE A 31 -8.36 7.68 -9.24
CA ILE A 31 -9.00 8.51 -10.28
C ILE A 31 -9.99 9.50 -9.64
N ALA A 32 -10.46 9.19 -8.44
CA ALA A 32 -11.30 10.08 -7.65
C ALA A 32 -10.61 11.42 -7.38
N ARG A 33 -11.43 12.45 -7.13
CA ARG A 33 -10.95 13.80 -6.83
C ARG A 33 -10.13 13.76 -5.52
N PRO A 34 -8.90 14.31 -5.49
CA PRO A 34 -8.12 14.38 -4.26
C PRO A 34 -8.90 15.00 -3.10
N CYS A 35 -8.70 14.47 -1.89
CA CYS A 35 -9.44 14.83 -0.68
C CYS A 35 -10.95 14.50 -0.68
N SER A 36 -11.50 13.80 -1.67
CA SER A 36 -12.87 13.26 -1.59
C SER A 36 -12.90 11.97 -0.75
N GLU A 37 -14.09 11.61 -0.25
CA GLU A 37 -14.27 10.38 0.51
C GLU A 37 -13.89 9.13 -0.31
N GLU A 38 -14.24 9.12 -1.59
CA GLU A 38 -13.90 8.04 -2.52
C GLU A 38 -12.39 7.94 -2.73
N TRP A 39 -11.68 9.07 -2.75
CA TRP A 39 -10.23 9.08 -2.89
C TRP A 39 -9.52 8.47 -1.68
N PHE A 40 -9.99 8.78 -0.46
CA PHE A 40 -9.45 8.15 0.75
C PHE A 40 -9.71 6.64 0.75
N LYS A 41 -10.92 6.21 0.38
CA LYS A 41 -11.27 4.79 0.23
C LYS A 41 -10.39 4.09 -0.79
N ASP A 42 -10.15 4.72 -1.94
CA ASP A 42 -9.30 4.14 -2.99
C ASP A 42 -7.88 3.91 -2.49
N ILE A 43 -7.31 4.84 -1.70
CA ILE A 43 -5.99 4.69 -1.11
C ILE A 43 -5.97 3.56 -0.08
N GLU A 44 -6.92 3.54 0.86
CA GLU A 44 -7.00 2.51 1.91
C GLU A 44 -7.17 1.10 1.33
N ASN A 45 -8.02 0.96 0.31
CA ASN A 45 -8.36 -0.35 -0.26
C ASN A 45 -7.28 -0.90 -1.19
N ASN A 46 -6.57 -0.03 -1.91
CA ASN A 46 -5.68 -0.45 -2.99
C ASN A 46 -4.20 -0.22 -2.70
N TYR A 47 -3.87 0.73 -1.81
CA TYR A 47 -2.50 1.08 -1.48
C TYR A 47 -2.14 0.61 -0.06
N PHE A 48 -2.47 1.42 0.94
CA PHE A 48 -2.01 1.22 2.30
C PHE A 48 -3.18 1.41 3.25
N SER A 49 -3.50 0.36 4.00
CA SER A 49 -4.57 0.46 4.99
C SER A 49 -4.04 0.91 6.35
N THR A 50 -4.80 1.80 6.99
CA THR A 50 -4.63 2.20 8.40
C THR A 50 -5.51 1.38 9.35
N GLU A 51 -6.42 0.56 8.80
CA GLU A 51 -7.33 -0.26 9.58
C GLU A 51 -6.55 -1.31 10.37
N ARG A 52 -6.74 -1.30 11.69
CA ARG A 52 -6.15 -2.26 12.62
C ARG A 52 -7.19 -2.77 13.60
N THR A 53 -7.11 -4.05 13.94
CA THR A 53 -7.95 -4.62 15.01
C THR A 53 -7.39 -4.24 16.36
N ASN A 54 -8.20 -3.65 17.23
CA ASN A 54 -7.82 -3.33 18.61
C ASN A 54 -7.94 -4.58 19.52
N SER A 55 -7.53 -4.48 20.79
CA SER A 55 -7.61 -5.59 21.76
C SER A 55 -9.03 -6.06 22.08
N PHE A 56 -10.06 -5.30 21.68
CA PHE A 56 -11.47 -5.63 21.86
C PHE A 56 -12.08 -6.32 20.62
N GLY A 57 -11.30 -6.45 19.53
CA GLY A 57 -11.77 -7.04 18.29
C GLY A 57 -12.43 -6.05 17.32
N ASP A 58 -12.49 -4.75 17.66
CA ASP A 58 -13.04 -3.73 16.77
C ASP A 58 -11.98 -3.31 15.75
N SER A 59 -12.40 -3.03 14.52
CA SER A 59 -11.54 -2.35 13.57
C SER A 59 -11.50 -0.85 13.85
N VAL A 60 -10.29 -0.33 13.95
CA VAL A 60 -10.01 1.08 14.21
C VAL A 60 -9.08 1.56 13.10
N GLY A 61 -9.50 2.58 12.37
CA GLY A 61 -8.67 3.28 11.39
C GLY A 61 -8.13 4.59 11.94
N LEU A 62 -7.24 5.24 11.18
CA LEU A 62 -6.91 6.64 11.41
C LEU A 62 -7.94 7.53 10.72
N ASP A 63 -8.23 8.68 11.31
CA ASP A 63 -9.18 9.64 10.72
C ASP A 63 -8.65 10.14 9.36
N TRP A 64 -9.42 9.92 8.31
CA TRP A 64 -9.03 10.31 6.95
C TRP A 64 -8.74 11.79 6.84
N GLY A 65 -7.58 12.09 6.26
CA GLY A 65 -7.09 13.47 6.13
C GLY A 65 -6.54 14.09 7.42
N GLY A 66 -6.56 13.36 8.54
CA GLY A 66 -5.88 13.74 9.77
C GLY A 66 -4.36 13.63 9.65
N GLU A 67 -3.64 14.28 10.57
CA GLU A 67 -2.18 14.31 10.58
C GLU A 67 -1.56 12.91 10.68
N ASP A 68 -2.10 12.06 11.55
CA ASP A 68 -1.63 10.68 11.73
C ASP A 68 -1.88 9.83 10.47
N TRP A 69 -3.05 10.00 9.84
CA TRP A 69 -3.38 9.29 8.60
C TRP A 69 -2.40 9.65 7.50
N PHE A 70 -2.18 10.95 7.25
CA PHE A 70 -1.21 11.36 6.24
C PHE A 70 0.20 10.92 6.58
N SER A 71 0.63 11.07 7.84
CA SER A 71 1.98 10.66 8.26
C SER A 71 2.23 9.19 7.97
N TYR A 72 1.26 8.32 8.26
CA TYR A 72 1.35 6.90 7.94
C TYR A 72 1.38 6.63 6.44
N ILE A 73 0.45 7.21 5.67
CA ILE A 73 0.34 6.97 4.23
C ILE A 73 1.56 7.52 3.47
N GLU A 74 2.03 8.72 3.82
CA GLU A 74 3.19 9.36 3.21
C GLU A 74 4.48 8.57 3.51
N ASP A 75 4.64 8.06 4.74
CA ASP A 75 5.76 7.18 5.11
C ASP A 75 5.74 5.88 4.28
N LYS A 76 4.58 5.21 4.23
CA LYS A 76 4.39 3.99 3.40
C LYS A 76 4.62 4.25 1.92
N ALA A 77 4.20 5.40 1.41
CA ALA A 77 4.44 5.84 0.04
C ALA A 77 5.90 6.28 -0.22
N SER A 78 6.75 6.30 0.81
CA SER A 78 8.11 6.83 0.75
C SER A 78 8.13 8.25 0.16
N MET A 79 7.20 9.09 0.62
CA MET A 79 7.17 10.52 0.33
C MET A 79 8.13 11.26 1.26
N PRO A 80 8.79 12.32 0.79
CA PRO A 80 9.38 13.31 1.68
C PRO A 80 8.26 13.89 2.55
N HIS A 81 8.46 13.92 3.87
CA HIS A 81 7.50 14.56 4.77
C HIS A 81 7.27 16.01 4.33
N PRO A 82 6.02 16.42 4.07
CA PRO A 82 5.72 17.80 3.74
C PRO A 82 6.17 18.72 4.89
N SER A 83 6.55 19.95 4.56
CA SER A 83 6.89 20.95 5.57
C SER A 83 5.75 21.18 6.55
N ALA A 84 6.06 21.48 7.81
CA ALA A 84 5.05 21.96 8.75
C ALA A 84 4.25 23.10 8.10
N ASN A 85 2.92 23.04 8.17
CA ASN A 85 1.93 24.02 7.65
C ASN A 85 1.40 23.85 6.21
N VAL A 86 1.62 22.71 5.53
CA VAL A 86 0.91 22.45 4.27
C VAL A 86 -0.58 22.21 4.55
N LYS A 87 -1.47 22.89 3.81
CA LYS A 87 -2.92 22.69 3.94
C LYS A 87 -3.31 21.28 3.49
N GLN A 88 -4.39 20.74 4.07
CA GLN A 88 -4.85 19.39 3.77
C GLN A 88 -5.10 19.17 2.27
N GLU A 89 -5.75 20.12 1.58
CA GLU A 89 -6.02 20.01 0.14
C GLU A 89 -4.71 19.91 -0.67
N GLU A 90 -3.69 20.67 -0.29
CA GLU A 90 -2.39 20.62 -0.95
C GLU A 90 -1.66 19.31 -0.66
N ARG A 91 -1.77 18.75 0.55
CA ARG A 91 -1.24 17.41 0.86
C ARG A 91 -1.91 16.32 0.03
N CYS A 92 -3.23 16.40 -0.15
CA CYS A 92 -3.96 15.47 -1.02
C CYS A 92 -3.44 15.51 -2.47
N GLU A 93 -3.25 16.71 -3.03
CA GLU A 93 -2.72 16.87 -4.39
C GLU A 93 -1.27 16.37 -4.52
N LEU A 94 -0.43 16.65 -3.52
CA LEU A 94 0.95 16.16 -3.48
C LEU A 94 0.99 14.62 -3.42
N LEU A 95 0.17 14.01 -2.56
CA LEU A 95 0.06 12.56 -2.45
C LEU A 95 -0.47 11.96 -3.76
N GLN A 96 -1.52 12.54 -4.34
CA GLN A 96 -2.06 12.11 -5.63
C GLN A 96 -0.98 12.13 -6.72
N SER A 97 -0.27 13.25 -6.87
CA SER A 97 0.80 13.41 -7.85
C SER A 97 1.93 12.40 -7.63
N HIS A 98 2.29 12.15 -6.37
CA HIS A 98 3.31 11.17 -6.03
C HIS A 98 2.87 9.73 -6.38
N LEU A 99 1.64 9.34 -6.07
CA LEU A 99 1.07 8.04 -6.45
C LEU A 99 0.98 7.87 -7.98
N GLN A 100 0.69 8.95 -8.70
CA GLN A 100 0.71 8.97 -10.18
C GLN A 100 2.13 8.94 -10.78
N SER A 101 3.14 9.39 -10.04
CA SER A 101 4.53 9.36 -10.52
C SER A 101 5.20 7.98 -10.37
N LYS A 102 4.65 7.11 -9.52
CA LYS A 102 5.26 5.82 -9.16
C LYS A 102 4.37 4.62 -9.49
N ILE A 103 5.03 3.50 -9.81
CA ILE A 103 4.43 2.17 -9.83
C ILE A 103 4.71 1.55 -8.47
N TYR A 104 3.68 1.06 -7.79
CA TYR A 104 3.80 0.34 -6.52
C TYR A 104 3.56 -1.15 -6.74
N ILE A 105 4.35 -1.98 -6.07
CA ILE A 105 4.17 -3.42 -5.96
C ILE A 105 4.01 -3.69 -4.47
N ILE A 106 2.81 -4.06 -4.05
CA ILE A 106 2.44 -4.18 -2.64
C ILE A 106 2.21 -5.66 -2.33
N ASN A 107 2.80 -6.15 -1.25
CA ASN A 107 2.61 -7.52 -0.81
C ASN A 107 1.95 -7.56 0.58
N ASP A 108 0.70 -8.02 0.62
CA ASP A 108 -0.13 -7.98 1.83
C ASP A 108 0.36 -8.95 2.93
N LEU A 109 1.10 -10.01 2.57
CA LEU A 109 1.62 -10.98 3.54
C LEU A 109 2.72 -10.38 4.43
N PHE A 110 3.51 -9.45 3.89
CA PHE A 110 4.66 -8.88 4.59
C PHE A 110 4.44 -7.42 4.99
N GLY A 111 3.37 -6.78 4.51
CA GLY A 111 3.09 -5.37 4.79
C GLY A 111 4.14 -4.42 4.19
N GLU A 112 4.89 -4.90 3.19
CA GLU A 112 5.95 -4.19 2.49
C GLU A 112 5.49 -3.79 1.09
N SER A 113 6.02 -2.66 0.61
CA SER A 113 5.81 -2.19 -0.75
C SER A 113 7.12 -1.79 -1.40
N LEU A 114 7.26 -2.14 -2.69
CA LEU A 114 8.31 -1.63 -3.55
C LEU A 114 7.72 -0.56 -4.47
N SER A 115 8.46 0.50 -4.74
CA SER A 115 8.03 1.53 -5.67
C SER A 115 9.12 1.90 -6.69
N PHE A 116 8.69 2.18 -7.92
CA PHE A 116 9.55 2.55 -9.03
C PHE A 116 9.00 3.78 -9.72
N GLN A 117 9.88 4.60 -10.32
CA GLN A 117 9.43 5.71 -11.15
C GLN A 117 8.67 5.16 -12.36
N ARG A 118 7.48 5.71 -12.62
CA ARG A 118 6.71 5.37 -13.81
C ARG A 118 7.42 5.99 -15.02
N GLY A 119 7.91 5.15 -15.93
CA GLY A 119 8.54 5.60 -17.16
C GLY A 119 7.56 6.48 -17.95
N ARG A 120 8.06 7.61 -18.44
CA ARG A 120 7.31 8.55 -19.28
C ARG A 120 7.23 8.03 -20.71
#